data_AF-A0A7C6KED8-F1
#
_entry.id   AF-A0A7C6KED8-F1
#
_cell.length_a   1.000
_cell.length_b   1.000
_cell.length_c   1.000
_cell.angle_alpha   90.00
_cell.angle_beta   90.00
_cell.angle_gamma   90.00
#
_symmetry.space_group_name_H-M   'P 1'
#
loop_
_entity.id
_entity.type
_entity.pdbx_description
1 polymer ?
#
loop_
_entity_poly.entity_id
_entity_poly.type
_entity_poly.pdbx_seq_one_letter_code
_entity_poly.pdbx_strand_id
1 'polypeptide(L)'
;MTTMPTMHNNMPKIDTIALAKVGFMQIRNLLEGRLPGGSAAAFDLAEALHNLPEPGNAFLHNLTLRNLEQVIAKYPQLRSSLVPFMQ
;
A
#
# COMPACT_ATOMS: atom_id res chain seq x y z
N MET A 1 -30.73 -18.32 -25.10
CA MET A 1 -30.03 -18.18 -23.80
C MET A 1 -28.82 -17.30 -24.03
N THR A 2 -28.92 -16.01 -23.70
CA THR A 2 -27.83 -15.05 -23.92
C THR A 2 -26.93 -15.11 -22.69
N THR A 3 -25.70 -15.59 -22.87
CA THR A 3 -24.68 -15.63 -21.82
C THR A 3 -24.29 -14.20 -21.44
N MET A 4 -24.46 -13.85 -20.16
CA MET A 4 -24.00 -12.57 -19.62
C MET A 4 -22.47 -12.49 -19.71
N PRO A 5 -21.89 -11.36 -20.11
CA PRO A 5 -20.45 -11.19 -20.11
C PRO A 5 -19.96 -11.16 -18.66
N THR A 6 -19.12 -12.12 -18.28
CA THR A 6 -18.28 -12.01 -17.07
C THR A 6 -17.46 -10.74 -17.19
N MET A 7 -17.84 -9.70 -16.45
CA MET A 7 -17.00 -8.52 -16.27
C MET A 7 -15.70 -8.98 -15.62
N HIS A 8 -14.64 -9.12 -16.43
CA HIS A 8 -13.29 -9.07 -15.90
C HIS A 8 -13.14 -7.67 -15.30
N ASN A 9 -13.23 -7.58 -13.98
CA ASN A 9 -12.86 -6.37 -13.26
C ASN A 9 -11.39 -6.09 -13.60
N ASN A 10 -11.15 -5.15 -14.50
CA ASN A 10 -9.85 -4.53 -14.73
C ASN A 10 -9.51 -3.60 -13.54
N MET A 11 -9.54 -4.14 -12.32
CA MET A 11 -8.94 -3.42 -11.19
C MET A 11 -7.43 -3.34 -11.45
N PRO A 12 -6.81 -2.17 -11.25
CA PRO A 12 -5.36 -2.07 -11.22
C PRO A 12 -4.83 -3.16 -10.29
N LYS A 13 -3.99 -4.05 -10.81
CA LYS A 13 -3.34 -5.05 -9.96
C LYS A 13 -2.17 -4.36 -9.28
N ILE A 14 -2.36 -3.96 -8.02
CA ILE A 14 -1.23 -3.64 -7.15
C ILE A 14 -0.38 -4.90 -7.06
N ASP A 15 0.89 -4.81 -7.45
CA ASP A 15 1.88 -5.85 -7.16
C ASP A 15 2.09 -5.89 -5.64
N THR A 16 1.31 -6.76 -4.99
CA THR A 16 1.22 -6.85 -3.54
C THR A 16 2.54 -7.32 -2.93
N ILE A 17 3.28 -8.17 -3.64
CA ILE A 17 4.59 -8.66 -3.20
C ILE A 17 5.61 -7.53 -3.28
N ALA A 18 5.62 -6.76 -4.37
CA ALA A 18 6.50 -5.60 -4.49
C ALA A 18 6.16 -4.51 -3.46
N LEU A 19 4.88 -4.23 -3.23
CA LEU A 19 4.43 -3.31 -2.18
C LEU A 19 4.90 -3.76 -0.80
N ALA A 20 4.71 -5.03 -0.45
CA ALA A 20 5.17 -5.58 0.82
C ALA A 20 6.68 -5.41 1.00
N LYS A 21 7.48 -5.77 -0.02
CA LYS A 21 8.95 -5.63 0.01
C LYS A 21 9.37 -4.19 0.24
N VAL A 22 8.79 -3.24 -0.51
CA VAL A 22 9.10 -1.83 -0.36
C VAL A 22 8.68 -1.33 1.03
N GLY A 23 7.48 -1.69 1.48
CA GLY A 23 6.98 -1.37 2.81
C GLY A 23 7.90 -1.81 3.93
N PHE A 24 8.35 -3.07 3.93
CA PHE A 24 9.29 -3.59 4.93
C PHE A 24 10.63 -2.85 4.91
N MET A 25 11.16 -2.51 3.73
CA MET A 25 12.40 -1.73 3.64
C MET A 25 12.22 -0.33 4.24
N GLN A 26 11.09 0.33 4.00
CA GLN A 26 10.82 1.65 4.58
C GLN A 26 10.64 1.58 6.10
N ILE A 27 9.90 0.59 6.62
CA ILE A 27 9.76 0.36 8.06
C ILE A 27 11.14 0.21 8.71
N ARG A 28 12.02 -0.62 8.13
CA ARG A 28 13.40 -0.77 8.64
C ARG A 28 14.16 0.55 8.59
N ASN A 29 14.11 1.27 7.47
CA ASN A 29 14.83 2.54 7.33
C ASN A 29 14.37 3.60 8.33
N LEU A 30 13.08 3.63 8.67
CA LEU A 30 12.52 4.49 9.71
C LEU A 30 13.05 4.11 11.11
N LEU A 31 13.06 2.82 11.42
CA LEU A 31 13.54 2.30 12.71
C LEU A 31 15.06 2.49 12.90
N GLU A 32 15.83 2.41 11.81
CA GLU A 32 17.29 2.63 11.81
C GLU A 32 17.67 4.12 11.68
N GLY A 33 16.70 5.03 11.63
CA GLY A 33 16.96 6.48 11.51
C GLY A 33 17.52 6.92 10.16
N ARG A 34 17.46 6.05 9.12
CA ARG A 34 17.81 6.39 7.73
C ARG A 34 16.76 7.28 7.07
N LEU A 35 15.54 7.25 7.61
CA LEU A 35 14.46 8.17 7.25
C LEU A 35 13.89 8.85 8.50
N PRO A 36 13.47 10.13 8.40
CA PRO A 36 12.82 10.81 9.51
C PRO A 36 11.46 10.15 9.83
N GLY A 37 10.99 10.29 11.07
CA GLY A 37 9.69 9.80 11.53
C GLY A 37 9.76 8.66 12.55
N GLY A 38 10.88 7.94 12.61
CA GLY A 38 11.18 6.95 13.65
C GLY A 38 10.09 5.89 13.83
N SER A 39 9.91 5.43 15.07
CA SER A 39 8.96 4.36 15.39
C SER A 39 7.49 4.73 15.10
N ALA A 40 7.12 6.02 15.20
CA ALA A 40 5.75 6.45 14.92
C ALA A 40 5.39 6.25 13.43
N ALA A 41 6.26 6.71 12.52
CA ALA A 41 6.05 6.50 11.09
C ALA A 41 6.12 5.01 10.70
N ALA A 42 6.98 4.24 11.37
CA ALA A 42 7.10 2.80 11.13
C ALA A 42 5.81 2.06 11.53
N PHE A 43 5.19 2.43 12.66
CA PHE A 43 3.93 1.87 13.11
C PHE A 43 2.79 2.19 12.15
N ASP A 44 2.62 3.46 11.79
CA ASP A 44 1.56 3.91 10.87
C ASP A 44 1.68 3.22 9.49
N LEU A 45 2.92 3.06 8.99
CA LEU A 45 3.15 2.34 7.74
C LEU A 45 2.85 0.84 7.87
N ALA A 46 3.22 0.21 8.98
CA ALA A 46 2.88 -1.19 9.22
C ALA A 46 1.36 -1.42 9.32
N GLU A 47 0.63 -0.50 9.95
CA GLU A 47 -0.83 -0.52 10.04
C GLU A 47 -1.47 -0.36 8.65
N ALA A 48 -1.00 0.58 7.84
CA ALA A 48 -1.48 0.77 6.48
C ALA A 48 -1.28 -0.47 5.60
N LEU A 49 -0.21 -1.22 5.84
CA LEU A 49 0.13 -2.45 5.14
C LEU A 49 -0.45 -3.71 5.79
N HIS A 50 -1.17 -3.62 6.91
CA HIS A 50 -1.72 -4.81 7.57
C HIS A 50 -2.75 -5.54 6.70
N ASN A 51 -3.49 -4.79 5.88
CA ASN A 51 -4.57 -5.26 5.03
C ASN A 51 -4.17 -5.32 3.56
N LEU A 52 -2.98 -5.85 3.26
CA LEU A 52 -2.45 -5.93 1.89
C LEU A 52 -3.52 -6.44 0.90
N PRO A 53 -3.60 -5.86 -0.31
CA PRO A 53 -4.61 -6.24 -1.28
C PRO A 53 -4.59 -7.75 -1.59
N GLU A 54 -5.75 -8.37 -1.55
CA GLU A 54 -5.92 -9.77 -1.96
C GLU A 54 -6.62 -9.84 -3.32
N PRO A 55 -6.26 -10.80 -4.21
CA PRO A 55 -6.93 -10.97 -5.49
C PRO A 55 -8.45 -11.14 -5.32
N GLY A 56 -9.23 -10.28 -5.98
CA GLY A 56 -10.69 -10.30 -5.91
C GLY A 56 -11.30 -9.55 -4.73
N ASN A 57 -10.50 -8.96 -3.84
CA ASN A 57 -10.99 -8.19 -2.69
C ASN A 57 -10.83 -6.67 -2.90
N ALA A 58 -11.81 -6.07 -3.58
CA ALA A 58 -11.85 -4.63 -3.86
C ALA A 58 -11.85 -3.76 -2.60
N PHE A 59 -12.42 -4.25 -1.51
CA PHE A 59 -12.47 -3.52 -0.24
C PHE A 59 -11.08 -3.36 0.35
N LEU A 60 -10.31 -4.45 0.49
CA LEU A 60 -8.95 -4.40 1.01
C LEU A 60 -8.03 -3.57 0.11
N HIS A 61 -8.23 -3.65 -1.21
CA HIS A 61 -7.51 -2.82 -2.16
C HIS A 61 -7.73 -1.32 -1.88
N ASN A 62 -8.99 -0.87 -1.83
CA ASN A 62 -9.32 0.54 -1.61
C ASN A 62 -8.93 1.01 -0.21
N LEU A 63 -9.05 0.14 0.80
CA LEU A 63 -8.61 0.44 2.16
C LEU A 63 -7.09 0.64 2.23
N THR A 64 -6.31 -0.24 1.60
CA THR A 64 -4.85 -0.11 1.52
C THR A 64 -4.47 1.21 0.87
N LEU A 65 -5.05 1.53 -0.29
CA LEU A 65 -4.76 2.79 -1.00
C LEU A 65 -5.03 4.01 -0.12
N ARG A 66 -6.22 4.07 0.49
CA ARG A 66 -6.59 5.17 1.38
C ARG A 66 -5.64 5.31 2.57
N ASN A 67 -5.22 4.19 3.16
CA ASN A 67 -4.29 4.21 4.29
C ASN A 67 -2.89 4.69 3.85
N LEU A 68 -2.41 4.27 2.67
CA LEU A 68 -1.15 4.75 2.12
C LEU A 68 -1.18 6.24 1.79
N GLU A 69 -2.30 6.77 1.28
CA GLU A 69 -2.50 8.22 1.08
C GLU A 69 -2.35 8.99 2.40
N GLN A 70 -2.97 8.51 3.48
CA GLN A 70 -2.87 9.13 4.80
C GLN A 70 -1.45 9.08 5.36
N VAL A 71 -0.77 7.95 5.21
CA VAL A 71 0.65 7.80 5.60
C VAL A 71 1.53 8.77 4.85
N ILE A 72 1.36 8.92 3.53
CA ILE A 72 2.16 9.84 2.72
C ILE A 72 1.86 11.31 3.07
N ALA A 73 0.59 11.64 3.33
CA ALA A 73 0.23 12.98 3.77
C ALA A 73 0.90 13.36 5.10
N LYS A 74 1.03 12.40 6.02
CA LYS A 74 1.69 12.57 7.32
C LYS A 74 3.23 12.50 7.23
N TYR A 75 3.75 11.69 6.31
CA TYR A 75 5.18 11.40 6.15
C TYR A 75 5.62 11.51 4.67
N PRO A 76 5.76 12.74 4.14
CA PRO A 76 6.02 12.97 2.71
C PRO A 76 7.30 12.32 2.15
N GLN A 77 8.29 12.03 3.01
CA GLN A 77 9.53 11.33 2.65
C GLN A 77 9.28 9.92 2.11
N LEU A 78 8.14 9.31 2.41
CA LEU A 78 7.78 7.96 1.92
C LEU A 78 7.18 7.98 0.51
N ARG A 79 6.80 9.16 0.01
CA ARG A 79 6.07 9.34 -1.26
C ARG A 79 6.75 8.67 -2.44
N SER A 80 8.05 8.88 -2.62
CA SER A 80 8.80 8.35 -3.77
C SER A 80 8.80 6.83 -3.83
N SER A 81 8.73 6.17 -2.67
CA SER A 81 8.73 4.70 -2.57
C SER A 81 7.33 4.10 -2.69
N LEU A 82 6.28 4.83 -2.28
CA LEU A 82 4.94 4.27 -2.14
C LEU A 82 3.98 4.66 -3.29
N VAL A 83 4.10 5.85 -3.87
CA VAL A 83 3.24 6.31 -4.99
C VAL A 83 3.21 5.36 -6.20
N PRO A 84 4.31 4.66 -6.58
CA PRO A 84 4.26 3.70 -7.68
C PRO A 84 3.24 2.57 -7.50
N PHE A 85 2.78 2.30 -6.27
CA PHE A 85 1.78 1.27 -5.96
C PHE A 85 0.36 1.81 -5.82
N MET A 86 0.15 3.10 -6.08
CA MET A 86 -1.12 3.79 -5.87
C MET A 86 -1.82 4.18 -7.18
N GLN A 87 -1.39 3.60 -8.30
CA GLN A 87 -1.95 3.79 -9.64
C GLN A 87 -2.79 2.57 -10.04
#